data_AF-A0A5D2CY87-F1
#
_entry.id   AF-A0A5D2CY87-F1
#
_cell.length_a   1.000
_cell.length_b   1.000
_cell.length_c   1.000
_cell.angle_alpha   90.00
_cell.angle_beta   90.00
_cell.angle_gamma   90.00
#
_symmetry.space_group_name_H-M   'P 1'
#
loop_
_entity.id
_entity.type
_entity.pdbx_description
1 polymer ?
#
loop_
_entity_poly.entity_id
_entity_poly.type
_entity_poly.pdbx_seq_one_letter_code
_entity_poly.pdbx_strand_id
1 'polypeptide(L)'
;MLKGYGKSLNYRMGVPLLKDVIQSMDQALKAKEDNQAPGSYEKARLRFAHAETVVPFSCLLGLFLEGSDFQRIQKEEPLDFPPKPPKNRSWRGSIVAPFAGNNMLVLYSCPANSSSKYFVRALHNEHPIAMPGCGGTDFCPFEVFKESIVSPHLKHDYNTLCQVNLDQPKQKPETSKLLKLFRWLFSFGNDDIPSDGVEL
;
A
#
# COMPACT_ATOMS: atom_id res chain seq x y z
N MET A 1 -10.69 18.31 7.39
CA MET A 1 -10.79 16.85 7.18
C MET A 1 -9.79 16.17 8.13
N LEU A 2 -10.26 15.45 9.15
CA LEU A 2 -9.40 14.72 10.09
C LEU A 2 -8.90 13.45 9.40
N LYS A 3 -7.59 13.31 9.19
CA LYS A 3 -6.96 12.15 8.50
C LYS A 3 -5.99 11.36 9.39
N GLY A 4 -5.80 11.80 10.63
CA GLY A 4 -4.92 11.16 11.62
C GLY A 4 -5.68 10.23 12.56
N TYR A 5 -5.12 9.96 13.73
CA TYR A 5 -5.63 8.97 14.71
C TYR A 5 -6.97 9.30 15.39
N GLY A 6 -7.48 10.53 15.27
CA GLY A 6 -8.70 10.98 15.98
C GLY A 6 -10.01 10.31 15.54
N LYS A 7 -10.00 9.51 14.46
CA LYS A 7 -11.11 8.63 14.06
C LYS A 7 -10.55 7.32 13.52
N SER A 8 -11.12 6.20 13.96
CA SER A 8 -10.64 4.88 13.57
C SER A 8 -10.75 4.60 12.07
N LEU A 9 -11.82 5.10 11.44
CA LEU A 9 -12.01 5.03 9.99
C LEU A 9 -10.81 5.57 9.21
N ASN A 10 -10.11 6.58 9.73
CA ASN A 10 -9.05 7.27 9.00
C ASN A 10 -7.90 6.35 8.62
N TYR A 11 -7.40 5.53 9.55
CA TYR A 11 -6.34 4.58 9.24
C TYR A 11 -6.89 3.29 8.61
N ARG A 12 -8.14 2.92 8.88
CA ARG A 12 -8.80 1.78 8.19
C ARG A 12 -8.87 1.98 6.68
N MET A 13 -8.95 3.22 6.19
CA MET A 13 -8.86 3.51 4.74
C MET A 13 -7.55 2.99 4.10
N GLY A 14 -6.48 2.82 4.88
CA GLY A 14 -5.21 2.28 4.41
C GLY A 14 -5.15 0.75 4.28
N VAL A 15 -6.15 0.01 4.77
CA VAL A 15 -6.13 -1.46 4.80
C VAL A 15 -6.00 -2.10 3.41
N PRO A 16 -6.69 -1.64 2.35
CA PRO A 16 -6.46 -2.17 1.00
C PRO A 16 -5.01 -2.06 0.53
N LEU A 17 -4.37 -0.92 0.81
CA LEU A 17 -2.96 -0.71 0.48
C LEU A 17 -2.05 -1.64 1.31
N LEU A 18 -2.34 -1.82 2.61
CA LEU A 18 -1.58 -2.74 3.45
C LEU A 18 -1.69 -4.20 2.98
N LYS A 19 -2.90 -4.65 2.61
CA LYS A 19 -3.13 -5.99 2.03
C LYS A 19 -2.30 -6.19 0.76
N ASP A 20 -2.34 -5.23 -0.16
CA ASP A 20 -1.59 -5.27 -1.42
C ASP A 20 -0.06 -5.27 -1.19
N VAL A 21 0.44 -4.48 -0.24
CA VAL A 21 1.86 -4.50 0.15
C VAL A 21 2.29 -5.87 0.67
N ILE A 22 1.53 -6.47 1.59
CA ILE A 22 1.85 -7.79 2.16
C ILE A 22 1.81 -8.87 1.10
N GLN A 23 0.78 -8.87 0.26
CA GLN A 23 0.68 -9.80 -0.86
C GLN A 23 1.89 -9.69 -1.81
N SER A 24 2.34 -8.47 -2.09
CA SER A 24 3.54 -8.24 -2.91
C SER A 24 4.80 -8.82 -2.26
N MET A 25 4.95 -8.64 -0.94
CA MET A 25 6.06 -9.20 -0.17
C MET A 25 6.03 -10.73 -0.15
N ASP A 26 4.88 -11.35 0.14
CA ASP A 26 4.70 -12.81 0.13
C ASP A 26 5.03 -13.41 -1.25
N GLN A 27 4.59 -12.76 -2.34
CA GLN A 27 4.92 -13.18 -3.70
C GLN A 27 6.43 -13.13 -3.97
N ALA A 28 7.12 -12.07 -3.52
CA ALA A 28 8.57 -11.95 -3.67
C ALA A 28 9.33 -13.02 -2.85
N LEU A 29 8.86 -13.34 -1.65
CA LEU A 29 9.43 -14.42 -0.83
C LEU A 29 9.24 -15.78 -1.51
N LYS A 30 8.02 -16.08 -1.96
CA LYS A 30 7.72 -17.32 -2.67
C LYS A 30 8.60 -17.48 -3.92
N ALA A 31 8.72 -16.44 -4.75
CA ALA A 31 9.57 -16.48 -5.93
C ALA A 31 11.04 -16.74 -5.60
N LYS A 32 11.54 -16.18 -4.48
CA LYS A 32 12.90 -16.45 -3.99
C LYS A 32 13.06 -17.88 -3.50
N GLU A 33 12.08 -18.44 -2.79
CA GLU A 33 12.11 -19.81 -2.26
C GLU A 33 11.98 -20.87 -3.36
N ASP A 34 11.19 -20.57 -4.39
CA ASP A 34 11.06 -21.38 -5.60
C ASP A 34 12.30 -21.27 -6.52
N ASN A 35 13.34 -20.52 -6.12
CA ASN A 35 14.55 -20.25 -6.89
C ASN A 35 14.27 -19.73 -8.31
N GLN A 36 13.25 -18.88 -8.46
CA GLN A 36 12.95 -18.28 -9.76
C GLN A 36 14.10 -17.41 -10.26
N ALA A 37 14.25 -17.35 -11.57
CA ALA A 37 15.34 -16.61 -12.22
C ALA A 37 15.36 -15.13 -11.78
N PRO A 38 16.55 -14.54 -11.54
CA PRO A 38 16.64 -13.11 -11.26
C PRO A 38 15.96 -12.28 -12.36
N GLY A 39 15.02 -11.42 -11.97
CA GLY A 39 14.27 -10.57 -12.91
C GLY A 39 12.93 -11.15 -13.37
N SER A 40 12.59 -12.40 -13.01
CA SER A 40 11.29 -13.00 -13.34
C SER A 40 10.15 -12.62 -12.40
N TYR A 41 10.45 -11.91 -11.29
CA TYR A 41 9.47 -11.50 -10.29
C TYR A 41 9.70 -10.05 -9.87
N GLU A 42 8.63 -9.40 -9.39
CA GLU A 42 8.64 -8.01 -8.96
C GLU A 42 9.52 -7.83 -7.72
N LYS A 43 10.47 -6.88 -7.78
CA LYS A 43 11.34 -6.50 -6.65
C LYS A 43 11.01 -5.15 -6.04
N ALA A 44 10.26 -4.32 -6.76
CA ALA A 44 9.90 -2.98 -6.32
C ALA A 44 8.53 -2.61 -6.89
N ARG A 45 7.68 -2.02 -6.06
CA ARG A 45 6.38 -1.47 -6.45
C ARG A 45 6.23 -0.05 -5.93
N LEU A 46 6.34 0.91 -6.83
CA LEU A 46 6.28 2.34 -6.53
C LEU A 46 4.84 2.83 -6.70
N ARG A 47 4.31 3.52 -5.70
CA ARG A 47 2.95 4.07 -5.72
C ARG A 47 3.00 5.56 -5.44
N PHE A 48 2.30 6.34 -6.25
CA PHE A 48 2.20 7.78 -6.12
C PHE A 48 0.77 8.14 -5.76
N ALA A 49 0.61 8.93 -4.71
CA ALA A 49 -0.69 9.30 -4.19
C ALA A 49 -0.61 10.65 -3.47
N HIS A 50 -1.76 11.15 -3.04
CA HIS A 50 -1.83 12.38 -2.26
C HIS A 50 -1.54 12.13 -0.78
N ALA A 51 -1.36 13.20 0.00
CA ALA A 51 -1.21 13.14 1.45
C ALA A 51 -2.39 12.41 2.12
N GLU A 52 -3.56 12.48 1.50
CA GLU A 52 -4.80 11.77 1.83
C GLU A 52 -4.67 10.25 1.83
N THR A 53 -3.66 9.68 1.17
CA THR A 53 -3.33 8.25 1.21
C THR A 53 -2.15 7.98 2.13
N VAL A 54 -1.11 8.83 2.07
CA VAL A 54 0.12 8.68 2.86
C VAL A 54 -0.16 8.78 4.36
N VAL A 55 -0.99 9.75 4.78
CA VAL A 55 -1.30 9.99 6.19
C VAL A 55 -2.08 8.81 6.81
N PRO A 56 -3.20 8.33 6.23
CA PRO A 56 -3.85 7.10 6.68
C PRO A 56 -2.92 5.89 6.78
N PHE A 57 -2.08 5.67 5.77
CA PHE A 57 -1.18 4.52 5.75
C PHE A 57 -0.11 4.62 6.84
N SER A 58 0.46 5.81 7.05
CA SER A 58 1.39 6.06 8.17
C SER A 58 0.73 5.82 9.53
N CYS A 59 -0.55 6.24 9.66
CA CYS A 59 -1.32 5.99 10.87
C CYS A 59 -1.55 4.49 11.09
N LEU A 60 -1.93 3.76 10.04
CA LEU A 60 -2.21 2.33 10.09
C LEU A 60 -0.97 1.53 10.52
N LEU A 61 0.22 1.92 10.04
CA LEU A 61 1.49 1.34 10.47
C LEU A 61 1.92 1.76 11.89
N GLY A 62 1.26 2.76 12.48
CA GLY A 62 1.58 3.26 13.81
C GLY A 62 2.90 4.02 13.92
N LEU A 63 3.47 4.51 12.80
CA LEU A 63 4.85 5.04 12.75
C LEU A 63 5.12 6.22 13.70
N PHE A 64 4.08 6.92 14.15
CA PHE A 64 4.19 8.10 15.02
C PHE A 64 3.54 7.88 16.40
N LEU A 65 3.35 6.63 16.80
CA LEU A 65 2.81 6.26 18.10
C LEU A 65 3.91 5.73 19.03
N GLU A 66 3.71 5.94 20.32
CA GLU A 66 4.59 5.44 21.38
C GLU A 66 3.76 4.73 22.45
N GLY A 67 4.36 3.75 23.10
CA GLY A 67 3.76 3.07 24.26
C GLY A 67 2.39 2.48 23.98
N SER A 68 1.41 2.84 24.82
CA SER A 68 0.09 2.21 24.81
C SER A 68 -0.83 2.61 23.66
N ASP A 69 -0.53 3.72 22.98
CA ASP A 69 -1.37 4.22 21.89
C ASP A 69 -1.36 3.28 20.69
N PHE A 70 -0.26 2.54 20.48
CA PHE A 70 -0.21 1.52 19.43
C PHE A 70 -1.24 0.40 19.69
N GLN A 71 -1.39 -0.05 20.93
CA GLN A 71 -2.36 -1.10 21.26
C GLN A 71 -3.81 -0.63 21.08
N ARG A 72 -4.09 0.67 21.28
CA ARG A 72 -5.40 1.26 20.99
C ARG A 72 -5.71 1.19 19.50
N ILE A 73 -4.75 1.51 18.62
CA ILE A 73 -5.00 1.40 17.17
C ILE A 73 -5.13 -0.05 16.70
N GLN A 74 -4.43 -1.02 17.31
CA GLN A 74 -4.62 -2.46 17.02
C GLN A 74 -6.05 -2.93 17.37
N LYS A 75 -6.68 -2.30 18.37
CA LYS A 75 -8.11 -2.48 18.72
C LYS A 75 -9.04 -1.62 17.86
N GLU A 76 -8.48 -0.86 16.94
CA GLU A 76 -9.15 0.10 16.08
C GLU A 76 -9.93 1.18 16.83
N GLU A 77 -9.38 1.63 17.96
CA GLU A 77 -9.92 2.71 18.78
C GLU A 77 -9.35 4.08 18.34
N PRO A 78 -10.16 5.15 18.35
CA PRO A 78 -9.66 6.49 18.11
C PRO A 78 -8.73 6.96 19.24
N LEU A 79 -7.76 7.80 18.89
CA LEU A 79 -6.92 8.51 19.87
C LEU A 79 -7.48 9.91 20.16
N ASP A 80 -7.07 10.44 21.31
CA ASP A 80 -7.48 11.76 21.76
C ASP A 80 -6.86 12.87 20.92
N PHE A 81 -7.50 14.04 20.90
CA PHE A 81 -6.96 15.18 20.17
C PHE A 81 -5.65 15.65 20.81
N PRO A 82 -4.61 15.95 20.01
CA PRO A 82 -3.39 16.50 20.56
C PRO A 82 -3.67 17.88 21.16
N PRO A 83 -2.88 18.29 22.17
CA PRO A 83 -3.03 19.61 22.76
C PRO A 83 -2.80 20.70 21.70
N LYS A 84 -3.55 21.80 21.82
CA LYS A 84 -3.44 22.95 20.90
C LYS A 84 -2.17 23.76 21.21
N PRO A 85 -1.54 24.38 20.19
CA PRO A 85 -0.46 25.35 20.41
C PRO A 85 -0.87 26.44 21.43
N PRO A 86 0.06 26.90 22.30
CA PRO A 86 1.51 26.69 22.26
C PRO A 86 1.99 25.39 22.96
N LYS A 87 1.09 24.54 23.45
CA LYS A 87 1.48 23.28 24.11
C LYS A 87 2.16 22.33 23.11
N ASN A 88 3.17 21.60 23.57
CA ASN A 88 3.87 20.59 22.77
C ASN A 88 2.94 19.46 22.36
N ARG A 89 3.08 18.98 21.11
CA ARG A 89 2.34 17.86 20.53
C ARG A 89 3.29 16.99 19.71
N SER A 90 3.10 15.67 19.76
CA SER A 90 3.84 14.70 18.96
C SER A 90 3.41 14.73 17.49
N TRP A 91 2.10 14.71 17.25
CA TRP A 91 1.54 14.69 15.90
C TRP A 91 1.76 16.02 15.17
N ARG A 92 2.56 16.04 14.09
CA ARG A 92 2.82 17.21 13.24
C ARG A 92 2.66 16.88 11.75
N GLY A 93 1.65 17.45 11.09
CA GLY A 93 1.39 17.19 9.66
C GLY A 93 2.58 17.51 8.74
N SER A 94 3.38 18.53 9.06
CA SER A 94 4.60 18.87 8.32
C SER A 94 5.71 17.82 8.42
N ILE A 95 5.64 16.93 9.42
CA ILE A 95 6.55 15.79 9.56
C ILE A 95 5.93 14.57 8.88
N VAL A 96 4.65 14.30 9.14
CA VAL A 96 3.95 13.09 8.66
C VAL A 96 3.76 13.07 7.14
N ALA A 97 3.49 14.21 6.52
CA ALA A 97 3.28 14.31 5.07
C ALA A 97 3.67 15.70 4.55
N PRO A 98 4.97 16.05 4.55
CA PRO A 98 5.46 17.22 3.82
C PRO A 98 5.22 17.06 2.30
N PHE A 99 5.50 18.11 1.53
CA PHE A 99 5.56 17.96 0.07
C PHE A 99 6.60 16.90 -0.30
N ALA A 100 6.22 16.00 -1.21
CA ALA A 100 6.98 14.81 -1.59
C ALA A 100 7.25 13.81 -0.44
N GLY A 101 6.51 13.89 0.66
CA GLY A 101 6.63 12.92 1.75
C GLY A 101 6.20 11.51 1.34
N ASN A 102 6.90 10.50 1.86
CA ASN A 102 6.71 9.11 1.47
C ASN A 102 6.96 8.12 2.62
N ASN A 103 6.45 6.90 2.43
CA ASN A 103 6.77 5.74 3.26
C ASN A 103 7.30 4.63 2.36
N MET A 104 8.40 4.01 2.77
CA MET A 104 8.98 2.85 2.11
C MET A 104 9.02 1.68 3.09
N LEU A 105 8.53 0.52 2.67
CA LEU A 105 8.67 -0.73 3.39
C LEU A 105 9.61 -1.63 2.60
N VAL A 106 10.76 -1.97 3.20
CA VAL A 106 11.81 -2.74 2.55
C VAL A 106 11.85 -4.14 3.15
N LEU A 107 11.73 -5.15 2.29
CA LEU A 107 11.83 -6.56 2.66
C LEU A 107 13.27 -7.05 2.49
N TYR A 108 13.89 -7.46 3.58
CA TYR A 108 15.23 -8.03 3.64
C TYR A 108 15.19 -9.54 3.79
N SER A 109 16.23 -10.19 3.27
CA SER A 109 16.52 -11.60 3.53
C SER A 109 17.90 -11.69 4.17
N CYS A 110 17.96 -12.26 5.37
CA CYS A 110 19.20 -12.46 6.12
C CYS A 110 19.34 -13.94 6.50
N PRO A 111 19.95 -14.77 5.63
CA PRO A 111 20.08 -16.21 5.89
C PRO A 111 20.96 -16.55 7.10
N ALA A 112 21.86 -15.65 7.49
CA ALA A 112 22.78 -15.84 8.60
C ALA A 112 22.13 -15.62 9.98
N ASN A 113 20.90 -15.09 10.02
CA ASN A 113 20.21 -14.82 11.27
C ASN A 113 19.47 -16.09 11.74
N SER A 114 19.71 -16.49 12.99
CA SER A 114 19.13 -17.69 13.59
C SER A 114 17.67 -17.51 14.06
N SER A 115 17.21 -16.28 14.29
CA SER A 115 15.85 -16.02 14.81
C SER A 115 14.81 -15.89 13.70
N SER A 116 15.16 -15.30 12.55
CA SER A 116 14.24 -15.09 11.43
C SER A 116 15.00 -14.89 10.12
N LYS A 117 14.48 -15.46 9.03
CA LYS A 117 15.09 -15.37 7.69
C LYS A 117 14.77 -14.05 6.97
N TYR A 118 13.62 -13.45 7.28
CA TYR A 118 13.09 -12.27 6.59
C TYR A 118 12.68 -11.17 7.55
N PHE A 119 12.96 -9.93 7.15
CA PHE A 119 12.70 -8.74 7.96
C PHE A 119 12.11 -7.63 7.12
N VAL A 120 11.26 -6.80 7.72
CA VAL A 120 10.75 -5.56 7.14
C VAL A 120 11.36 -4.38 7.88
N ARG A 121 11.81 -3.40 7.13
CA ARG A 121 12.21 -2.08 7.65
C ARG A 121 11.28 -1.01 7.08
N ALA A 122 10.81 -0.12 7.94
CA ALA A 122 10.10 1.08 7.52
C ALA A 122 11.07 2.25 7.40
N LEU A 123 10.93 3.02 6.31
CA LEU A 123 11.55 4.32 6.16
C LEU A 123 10.43 5.34 5.93
N HIS A 124 10.47 6.43 6.68
CA HIS A 124 9.57 7.56 6.53
C HIS A 124 10.38 8.76 6.05
N ASN A 125 10.03 9.33 4.89
CA ASN A 125 10.82 10.34 4.19
C ASN A 125 12.31 9.95 4.15
N GLU A 126 12.59 8.74 3.64
CA GLU A 126 13.94 8.19 3.47
C GLU A 126 14.75 7.96 4.76
N HIS A 127 14.18 8.25 5.94
CA HIS A 127 14.82 8.00 7.22
C HIS A 127 14.24 6.74 7.87
N PRO A 128 15.08 5.83 8.38
CA PRO A 128 14.61 4.69 9.16
C PRO A 128 13.71 5.13 10.31
N ILE A 129 12.63 4.39 10.53
CA ILE A 129 11.71 4.63 11.63
C ILE A 129 11.37 3.32 12.33
N ALA A 130 11.49 3.34 13.65
CA ALA A 130 11.15 2.22 14.51
C ALA A 130 9.64 1.92 14.40
N MET A 131 9.29 0.64 14.30
CA MET A 131 7.88 0.22 14.25
C MET A 131 7.43 -0.21 15.65
N PRO A 132 6.43 0.47 16.25
CA PRO A 132 5.95 0.11 17.59
C PRO A 132 5.42 -1.32 17.68
N GLY A 133 4.76 -1.81 16.64
CA GLY A 133 4.29 -3.20 16.54
C GLY A 133 5.41 -4.25 16.48
N CYS A 134 6.67 -3.82 16.43
CA CYS A 134 7.84 -4.69 16.39
C CYS A 134 8.75 -4.48 17.61
N GLY A 135 8.18 -4.00 18.73
CA GLY A 135 8.94 -3.67 19.93
C GLY A 135 9.80 -2.41 19.80
N GLY A 136 9.48 -1.53 18.84
CA GLY A 136 10.22 -0.29 18.61
C GLY A 136 11.60 -0.51 17.96
N THR A 137 11.79 -1.62 17.24
CA THR A 137 13.02 -1.86 16.47
C THR A 137 12.91 -1.37 15.02
N ASP A 138 14.06 -1.08 14.41
CA ASP A 138 14.17 -0.73 12.98
C ASP A 138 13.86 -1.93 12.06
N PHE A 139 14.33 -3.12 12.45
CA PHE A 139 14.17 -4.36 11.68
C PHE A 139 13.15 -5.25 12.39
N CYS A 140 12.01 -5.44 11.74
CA CYS A 140 10.94 -6.26 12.23
C CYS A 140 10.94 -7.62 11.55
N PRO A 141 10.97 -8.75 12.27
CA PRO A 141 10.73 -10.05 11.66
C PRO A 141 9.42 -10.03 10.85
N PHE A 142 9.44 -10.57 9.62
CA PHE A 142 8.29 -10.46 8.72
C PHE A 142 7.01 -11.10 9.29
N GLU A 143 7.14 -12.20 10.03
CA GLU A 143 6.00 -12.83 10.71
C GLU A 143 5.44 -11.95 11.84
N VAL A 144 6.31 -11.30 12.63
CA VAL A 144 5.89 -10.36 13.68
C VAL A 144 5.20 -9.14 13.05
N PHE A 145 5.69 -8.65 11.92
CA PHE A 145 5.03 -7.57 11.16
C PHE A 145 3.61 -7.98 10.75
N LYS A 146 3.43 -9.19 10.18
CA LYS A 146 2.11 -9.71 9.83
C LYS A 146 1.20 -9.85 11.05
N GLU A 147 1.69 -10.42 12.14
CA GLU A 147 0.90 -10.67 13.35
C GLU A 147 0.50 -9.38 14.08
N SER A 148 1.45 -8.47 14.27
CA SER A 148 1.30 -7.32 15.17
C SER A 148 0.83 -6.06 14.46
N ILE A 149 1.14 -5.88 13.18
CA ILE A 149 0.76 -4.68 12.42
C ILE A 149 -0.38 -4.99 11.44
N VAL A 150 -0.35 -6.13 10.76
CA VAL A 150 -1.31 -6.40 9.67
C VAL A 150 -2.60 -7.02 10.20
N SER A 151 -2.51 -8.19 10.83
CA SER A 151 -3.64 -9.00 11.29
C SER A 151 -4.68 -8.24 12.13
N PRO A 152 -4.31 -7.32 13.05
CA PRO A 152 -5.29 -6.60 13.87
C PRO A 152 -6.28 -5.77 13.05
N HIS A 153 -5.87 -5.31 11.85
CA HIS A 153 -6.65 -4.46 10.96
C HIS A 153 -7.40 -5.23 9.86
N LEU A 154 -7.19 -6.54 9.73
CA LEU A 154 -7.86 -7.36 8.70
C LEU A 154 -9.25 -7.84 9.12
N LYS A 155 -9.75 -7.43 10.29
CA LYS A 155 -11.06 -7.83 10.84
C LYS A 155 -12.25 -7.36 9.99
N HIS A 156 -12.08 -6.27 9.26
CA HIS A 156 -13.13 -5.65 8.45
C HIS A 156 -12.66 -5.47 7.01
N ASP A 157 -13.54 -5.74 6.05
CA ASP A 157 -13.25 -5.46 4.64
C ASP A 157 -13.66 -4.04 4.24
N TYR A 158 -12.89 -3.44 3.33
CA TYR A 158 -13.12 -2.08 2.86
C TYR A 158 -14.53 -1.89 2.29
N ASN A 159 -15.05 -2.87 1.55
CA ASN A 159 -16.38 -2.77 0.94
C ASN A 159 -17.47 -2.70 2.02
N THR A 160 -17.30 -3.44 3.11
CA THR A 160 -18.20 -3.42 4.26
C THR A 160 -18.13 -2.08 5.00
N LEU A 161 -16.93 -1.53 5.19
CA LEU A 161 -16.73 -0.25 5.88
C LEU A 161 -17.25 0.94 5.09
N CYS A 162 -17.08 0.92 3.77
CA CYS A 162 -17.48 2.01 2.88
C CYS A 162 -18.87 1.83 2.27
N GLN A 163 -19.58 0.74 2.59
CA GLN A 163 -20.87 0.40 2.00
C GLN A 163 -20.83 0.48 0.47
N VAL A 164 -19.76 -0.06 -0.12
CA VAL A 164 -19.56 -0.01 -1.58
C VAL A 164 -20.63 -0.89 -2.22
N ASN A 165 -21.56 -0.28 -2.96
CA ASN A 165 -22.50 -1.01 -3.79
C ASN A 165 -21.75 -1.64 -4.97
N LEU A 166 -21.37 -2.92 -4.83
CA LEU A 166 -20.70 -3.70 -5.87
C LEU A 166 -21.62 -4.05 -7.06
N ASP A 167 -22.93 -3.80 -6.92
CA ASP A 167 -23.94 -3.96 -7.98
C ASP A 167 -23.90 -2.86 -9.04
N GLN A 168 -23.03 -1.86 -8.90
CA GLN A 168 -22.77 -0.94 -10.00
C GLN A 168 -21.92 -1.65 -11.06
N PRO A 169 -22.42 -1.83 -12.30
CA PRO A 169 -21.62 -2.42 -13.35
C PRO A 169 -20.35 -1.58 -13.52
N LYS A 170 -19.18 -2.24 -13.48
CA LYS A 170 -17.89 -1.64 -13.85
C LYS A 170 -18.14 -0.79 -15.10
N GLN A 171 -18.00 0.54 -14.98
CA GLN A 171 -18.11 1.42 -16.14
C GLN A 171 -17.14 0.88 -17.18
N LYS A 172 -17.68 0.32 -18.26
CA LYS A 172 -16.87 -0.03 -19.43
C LYS A 172 -16.11 1.24 -19.81
N PRO A 173 -14.83 1.17 -20.17
CA PRO A 173 -14.14 2.34 -20.70
C PRO A 173 -15.01 2.90 -21.81
N GLU A 174 -15.43 4.16 -21.68
CA GLU A 174 -16.21 4.81 -22.71
C GLU A 174 -15.37 4.77 -23.98
N THR A 175 -15.71 3.86 -24.89
CA THR A 175 -15.20 3.91 -26.25
C THR A 175 -15.78 5.19 -26.83
N SER A 176 -14.99 6.26 -26.79
CA SER A 176 -15.30 7.56 -27.36
C SER A 176 -15.90 7.35 -28.74
N LYS A 177 -17.10 7.90 -28.99
CA LYS A 177 -17.80 7.77 -30.29
C LYS A 177 -16.92 8.26 -31.45
N LEU A 178 -15.93 9.10 -31.18
CA LEU A 178 -14.90 9.52 -32.14
C LEU A 178 -14.09 8.33 -32.68
N LEU A 179 -13.71 7.35 -31.86
CA LEU A 179 -12.90 6.22 -32.30
C LEU A 179 -13.64 5.29 -33.28
N LYS A 180 -14.98 5.22 -33.17
CA LYS A 180 -15.83 4.49 -34.11
C LYS A 180 -15.98 5.24 -35.45
N LEU A 181 -16.03 6.57 -35.41
CA LEU A 181 -16.07 7.40 -36.62
C LEU A 181 -14.75 7.32 -37.39
N PHE A 182 -13.61 7.34 -36.68
CA PHE A 182 -12.29 7.16 -37.27
C PHE A 182 -12.13 5.77 -37.91
N ARG A 183 -12.60 4.70 -37.26
CA ARG A 183 -12.59 3.36 -37.89
C ARG A 183 -13.43 3.26 -39.15
N TRP A 184 -14.55 3.98 -39.22
CA TRP A 184 -15.42 3.99 -40.41
C TRP A 184 -14.81 4.79 -41.56
N LEU A 185 -14.19 5.94 -41.28
CA LEU A 185 -13.53 6.78 -42.29
C LEU A 185 -12.29 6.12 -42.91
N PHE A 186 -11.61 5.23 -42.19
CA PHE A 186 -10.44 4.50 -42.69
C PHE A 186 -10.75 3.09 -43.24
N SER A 187 -12.02 2.69 -43.33
CA SER A 187 -12.43 1.37 -43.89
C SER A 187 -12.87 1.43 -45.35
N PHE A 188 -12.84 2.60 -45.98
CA PHE A 188 -13.06 2.79 -47.42
C PHE A 188 -11.72 3.12 -48.11
N GLY A 189 -10.95 2.08 -48.43
CA GLY A 189 -9.68 2.26 -49.13
C GLY A 189 -8.81 1.03 -49.09
N ASN A 190 -9.25 -0.04 -49.76
CA ASN A 190 -8.46 -0.93 -50.62
C ASN A 190 -9.19 -2.27 -50.76
N ASP A 191 -9.97 -2.40 -51.83
CA ASP A 191 -10.19 -3.70 -52.46
C ASP A 191 -9.20 -3.84 -53.62
N ASP A 192 -8.81 -5.10 -53.84
CA ASP A 192 -8.08 -5.68 -54.97
C ASP A 192 -6.53 -5.72 -54.91
N ILE A 193 -5.99 -6.91 -54.62
CA ILE A 193 -5.34 -7.82 -55.59
C ILE A 193 -5.02 -9.17 -54.89
N PRO A 194 -5.16 -10.35 -55.56
CA PRO A 194 -5.17 -11.65 -54.89
C PRO A 194 -3.79 -12.35 -54.84
N SER A 195 -3.65 -13.16 -53.78
CA SER A 195 -2.90 -14.42 -53.65
C SER A 195 -1.87 -14.79 -54.73
N ASP A 196 -0.60 -14.84 -54.34
CA ASP A 196 0.28 -15.93 -54.77
C ASP A 196 1.29 -16.26 -53.65
N GLY A 197 1.60 -17.55 -53.50
CA GLY A 197 2.21 -18.14 -52.30
C GLY A 197 3.72 -17.98 -52.14
N VAL A 198 4.24 -18.59 -51.07
CA VAL A 198 5.42 -19.49 -50.98
C VAL A 198 5.87 -19.57 -49.51
N GLU A 199 6.22 -20.79 -49.10
CA GLU A 199 6.81 -21.21 -47.83
C GLU A 199 8.05 -20.42 -47.39
N LEU A 200 8.14 -20.13 -46.08
CA LEU A 200 9.21 -20.56 -45.15
C LEU A 200 8.88 -20.09 -43.72
#